data_AF-A0A9D2IXN1-F1
#
_entry.id   AF-A0A9D2IXN1-F1
#
_cell.length_a   1.000
_cell.length_b   1.000
_cell.length_c   1.000
_cell.angle_alpha   90.00
_cell.angle_beta   90.00
_cell.angle_gamma   90.00
#
_symmetry.space_group_name_H-M   'P 1'
#
loop_
_entity.id
_entity.type
_entity.pdbx_description
1 polymer ?
#
loop_
_entity_poly.entity_id
_entity_poly.type
_entity_poly.pdbx_seq_one_letter_code
_entity_poly.pdbx_strand_id
1 'polypeptide(L)' 'MYQVYAQEKDAFSKNLIGEFDDIDEAIDAAEEAIKSLKNGKYTVEKLGGHVNIYGEPESIVVAEN' A
#
# COMPACT_ATOMS: atom_id res chain seq x y z
N MET A 1 9.93 6.50 -0.32
CA MET A 1 9.34 5.30 0.29
C MET A 1 7.82 5.29 0.21
N TYR A 2 7.32 4.24 -0.43
CA TYR A 2 5.94 3.88 -0.68
C TYR A 2 5.74 2.47 -0.12
N GLN A 3 4.67 2.27 0.62
CA GLN A 3 4.26 0.98 1.12
C GLN A 3 3.06 0.51 0.32
N VAL A 4 3.13 -0.72 -0.17
CA VAL A 4 2.07 -1.34 -0.96
C VAL A 4 1.36 -2.35 -0.08
N TYR A 5 0.05 -2.21 0.02
CA TYR A 5 -0.82 -3.11 0.75
C TYR A 5 -1.81 -3.75 -0.21
N ALA A 6 -2.03 -5.05 -0.07
CA ALA A 6 -3.13 -5.76 -0.72
C ALA A 6 -4.03 -6.39 0.33
N GLN A 7 -5.32 -6.38 0.07
CA GLN A 7 -6.33 -6.91 0.99
C GLN A 7 -7.38 -7.67 0.19
N GLU A 8 -7.61 -8.93 0.53
CA GLU A 8 -8.76 -9.65 -0.01
C GLU A 8 -10.08 -9.08 0.55
N LYS A 9 -11.15 -9.10 -0.23
CA LYS A 9 -12.46 -8.54 0.16
C LYS A 9 -13.01 -9.07 1.50
N ASP A 10 -12.66 -10.30 1.87
CA ASP A 10 -13.06 -10.96 3.12
C ASP A 10 -11.96 -10.93 4.20
N ALA A 11 -10.76 -10.44 3.88
CA ALA A 11 -9.66 -10.37 4.82
C ALA A 11 -9.78 -9.11 5.69
N PHE A 12 -9.77 -9.29 7.01
CA PHE A 12 -9.79 -8.16 7.96
C PHE A 12 -8.45 -7.41 8.02
N SER A 13 -7.36 -8.06 7.62
CA SER A 13 -6.00 -7.50 7.68
C SER A 13 -5.49 -7.15 6.28
N LYS A 14 -4.87 -5.98 6.17
CA LYS A 14 -4.10 -5.58 5.00
C LYS A 14 -2.76 -6.33 5.01
N ASN A 15 -2.42 -7.03 3.93
CA ASN A 15 -1.11 -7.63 3.77
C ASN A 15 -0.15 -6.60 3.16
N LEU A 16 0.96 -6.34 3.83
CA LEU A 16 2.07 -5.59 3.26
C LEU A 16 2.71 -6.44 2.16
N ILE A 17 2.65 -5.96 0.92
CA ILE A 17 3.28 -6.60 -0.24
C ILE A 17 4.77 -6.25 -0.28
N GLY A 18 5.10 -4.99 0.00
CA GLY A 18 6.48 -4.53 0.00
C GLY A 18 6.59 -3.02 0.18
N GLU A 19 7.82 -2.57 0.32
CA GLU A 19 8.20 -1.18 0.44
C GLU A 19 9.09 -0.82 -0.76
N PHE A 20 8.73 0.24 -1.46
CA PHE A 20 9.36 0.68 -2.71
C PHE A 20 9.78 2.13 -2.58
N ASP A 21 10.83 2.56 -3.27
CA ASP A 21 11.21 3.97 -3.25
C ASP A 21 10.55 4.78 -4.37
N ASP A 22 10.19 4.09 -5.46
CA ASP A 22 9.51 4.65 -6.63
C ASP A 22 8.01 4.31 -6.65
N ILE A 23 7.19 5.23 -7.15
CA ILE A 23 5.73 5.08 -7.18
C ILE A 23 5.29 4.17 -8.33
N ASP A 24 5.99 4.20 -9.46
CA ASP A 24 5.66 3.35 -10.60
C ASP A 24 5.91 1.88 -10.26
N GLU A 25 7.01 1.56 -9.59
CA GLU A 25 7.28 0.21 -9.07
C GLU A 25 6.26 -0.22 -8.01
N ALA A 26 5.86 0.70 -7.12
CA ALA A 26 4.84 0.42 -6.11
C ALA A 26 3.48 0.08 -6.73
N ILE A 27 3.07 0.80 -7.79
CA ILE A 27 1.81 0.55 -8.50
C ILE A 27 1.88 -0.78 -9.27
N ASP A 28 2.97 -1.06 -9.96
CA ASP A 28 3.14 -2.31 -10.71
C ASP A 28 3.08 -3.53 -9.78
N ALA A 29 3.76 -3.46 -8.64
CA ALA A 29 3.69 -4.49 -7.60
C ALA A 29 2.29 -4.65 -7.00
N ALA A 30 1.55 -3.54 -6.82
CA ALA A 30 0.17 -3.57 -6.36
C ALA A 30 -0.76 -4.25 -7.38
N GLU A 31 -0.60 -3.93 -8.66
CA GLU A 31 -1.36 -4.52 -9.76
C GLU A 31 -1.07 -6.02 -9.93
N GLU A 32 0.19 -6.44 -9.85
CA GLU A 32 0.60 -7.85 -9.85
C GLU A 32 -0.02 -8.61 -8.66
N ALA A 33 0.00 -8.00 -7.46
CA ALA A 33 -0.58 -8.58 -6.26
C ALA A 33 -2.10 -8.76 -6.39
N ILE A 34 -2.83 -7.77 -6.92
CA ILE A 34 -4.28 -7.91 -7.12
C ILE A 34 -4.65 -8.83 -8.27
N LYS A 35 -3.82 -8.99 -9.31
CA LYS A 35 -4.07 -10.00 -10.35
C LYS A 35 -4.07 -11.41 -9.76
N SER A 36 -3.24 -11.64 -8.74
CA SER A 36 -3.24 -12.89 -7.99
C SER A 36 -4.45 -13.02 -7.05
N LEU A 37 -5.02 -11.90 -6.60
CA LEU A 37 -6.21 -11.85 -5.74
C LEU A 37 -7.48 -11.64 -6.58
N LYS A 38 -8.22 -12.72 -6.86
CA LYS A 38 -9.46 -12.71 -7.67
C LYS A 38 -10.52 -11.65 -7.29
N ASN A 39 -10.43 -11.05 -6.11
CA ASN A 39 -11.31 -9.97 -5.65
C ASN A 39 -10.63 -9.14 -4.53
N GLY A 40 -9.38 -8.75 -4.73
CA GLY A 40 -8.62 -7.95 -3.76
C GLY A 40 -8.68 -6.44 -4.03
N LYS A 41 -8.55 -5.65 -2.98
CA LYS A 41 -8.24 -4.23 -3.02
C LYS A 41 -6.75 -4.03 -2.82
N TYR A 42 -6.21 -2.96 -3.38
CA TYR A 42 -4.86 -2.51 -3.02
C TYR A 42 -4.89 -1.08 -2.51
N THR A 43 -3.91 -0.76 -1.66
CA THR A 43 -3.68 0.57 -1.13
C THR A 43 -2.19 0.86 -1.24
N VAL A 44 -1.84 1.93 -1.94
CA VAL A 44 -0.46 2.43 -1.97
C VAL A 44 -0.39 3.65 -1.07
N GLU A 45 0.47 3.57 -0.07
CA GLU A 45 0.68 4.62 0.92
C GLU A 45 2.08 5.21 0.73
N LYS A 46 2.19 6.52 0.55
CA LYS A 46 3.47 7.22 0.55
C LYS A 46 3.84 7.58 1.98
N LEU A 47 4.96 7.06 2.50
CA LEU A 47 5.51 7.53 3.77
C LEU A 47 6.08 8.94 3.55
N GLY A 48 5.48 9.91 4.22
CA GLY A 48 6.05 11.24 4.39
C GLY A 48 7.22 11.17 5.37
N GLY A 49 8.27 11.97 5.13
CA GLY A 49 9.38 12.13 6.07
C GLY A 49 8.99 12.86 7.38
N HIS A 50 7.70 12.99 7.65
CA HIS A 50 7.13 13.66 8.81
C HIS A 50 6.40 12.64 9.68
N VAL A 51 6.51 12.83 10.99
CA VAL A 51 5.77 12.05 11.98
C VAL A 51 4.59 12.88 12.50
N ASN A 52 3.45 12.24 12.72
CA ASN A 52 2.29 12.87 13.32
C ASN A 52 2.56 13.22 14.80
N ILE A 53 1.61 13.90 15.44
CA ILE A 53 1.70 14.28 16.86
C ILE A 53 1.78 13.09 17.82
N TYR A 54 1.47 11.88 17.34
CA TYR A 54 1.56 10.61 18.08
C TYR A 54 2.90 9.91 17.87
N GLY A 55 3.80 10.49 17.06
CA GLY A 55 5.12 9.93 16.75
C GLY A 55 5.09 8.81 15.71
N GLU A 56 3.96 8.61 15.03
CA GLU A 56 3.83 7.64 13.95
C GLU A 56 4.19 8.32 12.62
N PRO A 57 4.86 7.62 11.69
CA PRO A 57 5.14 8.18 10.37
C PRO A 57 3.82 8.50 9.67
N GLU A 58 3.66 9.73 9.20
CA GLU A 58 2.52 10.08 8.38
C GLU A 58 2.63 9.40 7.03
N SER A 59 1.68 8.51 6.75
CA SER A 59 1.50 7.92 5.44
C SER A 59 0.29 8.55 4.75
N ILE A 60 0.42 8.83 3.45
CA ILE A 60 -0.66 9.38 2.63
C ILE A 60 -1.06 8.32 1.61
N VAL A 61 -2.33 7.94 1.56
CA VAL A 61 -2.85 7.06 0.52
C VAL A 61 -2.78 7.80 -0.82
N VAL A 62 -1.93 7.32 -1.73
CA VAL A 62 -1.75 7.90 -3.08
C VAL A 62 -2.53 7.15 -4.14
N ALA A 63 -2.89 5.89 -3.88
CA ALA A 63 -3.74 5.09 -4.77
C ALA A 63 -4.55 4.06 -3.97
N GLU A 64 -5.81 3.87 -4.37
CA GLU A 64 -6.77 2.91 -3.82
C GLU A 64 -7.61 2.33 -4.99
N ASN A 65 -7.96 1.05 -4.91
CA ASN A 65 -8.88 0.36 -5.82
C ASN A 65 -9.88 -0.51 -5.04
#